data_AF-A0A8X6I1Q6-F1
#
_entry.id   AF-A0A8X6I1Q6-F1
#
_cell.length_a   1.000
_cell.length_b   1.000
_cell.length_c   1.000
_cell.angle_alpha   90.00
_cell.angle_beta   90.00
_cell.angle_gamma   90.00
#
_symmetry.space_group_name_H-M   'P 1'
#
loop_
_entity.id
_entity.type
_entity.pdbx_description
1 polymer ?
#
loop_
_entity_poly.entity_id
_entity_poly.type
_entity_poly.pdbx_seq_one_letter_code
_entity_poly.pdbx_strand_id
1 'polypeptide(L)'
;MPHIYSFPIAFYIDTGEEGCSPLCSALRSFVISLLTICNNCKCPREAHDVCHEEFVNVCDRIGFQPSPEPSRHPISKERTLSTGYSWVPPGLSNERIEEYFSQLPNHLVPQLGTPGEKYRDRQLILQLPKQDLAAAYCKFLEKDFVKNFEDFVNTRNEMALDIGYVRDHLERDTECKRCSGDLSMGELCVVAPKLGEDVSFHPSCFFCTVCEELLVDLTYCILDGVLYCERHYAEQTKPRCSACDEVILIFSPLKF
;
A
#
# COMPACT_ATOMS: atom_id res chain seq x y z
N MET A 1 20.17 29.53 -49.47
CA MET A 1 18.75 29.16 -49.24
C MET A 1 18.32 29.68 -47.88
N PRO A 2 17.08 30.17 -47.77
CA PRO A 2 16.66 31.28 -46.92
C PRO A 2 16.40 30.81 -45.47
N HIS A 3 16.68 31.59 -44.41
CA HIS A 3 16.02 32.81 -43.91
C HIS A 3 14.78 32.52 -43.02
N ILE A 4 14.91 32.97 -41.74
CA ILE A 4 13.98 33.73 -40.87
C ILE A 4 12.91 33.16 -39.89
N TYR A 5 12.98 33.79 -38.70
CA TYR A 5 11.96 34.31 -37.76
C TYR A 5 11.23 33.42 -36.72
N SER A 6 11.51 33.75 -35.45
CA SER A 6 10.59 34.25 -34.40
C SER A 6 9.13 33.75 -34.31
N PHE A 7 8.80 33.17 -33.13
CA PHE A 7 7.57 33.23 -32.30
C PHE A 7 6.18 33.48 -32.97
N PRO A 8 5.10 32.78 -32.53
CA PRO A 8 4.57 33.06 -31.19
C PRO A 8 4.02 31.87 -30.38
N ILE A 9 4.04 32.12 -29.08
CA ILE A 9 3.16 31.57 -28.04
C ILE A 9 1.70 31.75 -28.49
N ALA A 10 0.97 30.65 -28.64
CA ALA A 10 -0.49 30.68 -28.63
C ALA A 10 -0.96 30.31 -27.22
N PHE A 11 -1.32 31.32 -26.45
CA PHE A 11 -2.28 31.17 -25.36
C PHE A 11 -3.60 30.71 -25.99
N TYR A 12 -4.08 29.54 -25.58
CA TYR A 12 -5.51 29.29 -25.53
C TYR A 12 -5.92 29.35 -24.06
N ILE A 13 -6.49 30.50 -23.69
CA ILE A 13 -7.40 30.58 -22.55
C ILE A 13 -8.78 30.40 -23.17
N ASP A 14 -9.43 29.29 -22.88
CA ASP A 14 -10.89 29.19 -22.93
C ASP A 14 -11.30 28.18 -21.83
N THR A 15 -11.74 28.72 -20.69
CA THR A 15 -13.09 28.59 -20.12
C THR A 15 -13.48 27.11 -19.94
N GLY A 16 -13.51 26.63 -18.70
CA GLY A 16 -14.77 26.57 -17.96
C GLY A 16 -15.40 25.21 -18.19
N GLU A 17 -15.53 24.43 -17.11
CA GLU A 17 -16.37 23.23 -16.96
C GLU A 17 -16.60 22.36 -18.21
N GLU A 18 -16.01 21.16 -18.32
CA GLU A 18 -16.74 19.97 -18.79
C GLU A 18 -16.07 18.69 -18.25
N GLY A 19 -16.89 17.81 -17.69
CA GLY A 19 -16.51 16.56 -17.04
C GLY A 19 -15.98 15.49 -18.00
N CYS A 20 -15.52 14.38 -17.42
CA CYS A 20 -15.29 13.15 -18.15
C CYS A 20 -16.58 12.77 -18.92
N SER A 21 -16.53 12.89 -20.24
CA SER A 21 -17.58 12.54 -21.20
C SER A 21 -17.75 11.01 -21.32
N PRO A 22 -18.91 10.48 -21.75
CA PRO A 22 -19.43 9.15 -21.37
C PRO A 22 -18.88 7.96 -22.17
N LEU A 23 -17.61 8.00 -22.58
CA LEU A 23 -16.95 6.94 -23.36
C LEU A 23 -15.89 6.17 -22.56
N CYS A 24 -16.20 5.88 -21.28
CA CYS A 24 -15.51 4.85 -20.47
C CYS A 24 -15.90 3.41 -20.89
N SER A 25 -16.25 3.22 -22.17
CA SER A 25 -16.89 2.01 -22.71
C SER A 25 -16.33 1.61 -24.08
N ALA A 26 -15.01 1.58 -24.26
CA ALA A 26 -14.38 0.71 -25.25
C ALA A 26 -12.85 0.72 -25.12
N LEU A 27 -12.29 -0.46 -24.84
CA LEU A 27 -10.92 -0.82 -25.21
C LEU A 27 -10.66 -0.41 -26.68
N ARG A 28 -9.76 0.56 -26.89
CA ARG A 28 -8.89 0.54 -28.07
C ARG A 28 -7.45 0.78 -27.67
N SER A 29 -6.68 -0.25 -28.00
CA SER A 29 -5.26 -0.46 -27.85
C SER A 29 -4.39 0.68 -28.41
N PHE A 30 -3.18 0.75 -27.85
CA PHE A 30 -1.99 1.50 -28.27
C PHE A 30 -1.84 2.97 -27.84
N VAL A 31 -1.06 3.11 -26.75
CA VAL A 31 -0.01 4.11 -26.49
C VAL A 31 -0.40 5.59 -26.67
N ILE A 32 -0.60 6.30 -25.56
CA ILE A 32 0.03 7.60 -25.24
C ILE A 32 -0.36 8.00 -23.80
N SER A 33 0.66 8.32 -23.02
CA SER A 33 0.70 8.77 -21.63
C SER A 33 -0.33 9.85 -21.26
N LEU A 34 -1.39 9.49 -20.52
CA LEU A 34 -2.32 10.45 -19.92
C LEU A 34 -2.06 10.59 -18.41
N LEU A 35 -0.98 11.32 -18.12
CA LEU A 35 -0.59 12.09 -16.93
C LEU A 35 -0.87 11.47 -15.53
N THR A 36 0.08 10.66 -15.08
CA THR A 36 0.33 10.29 -13.67
C THR A 36 1.03 11.40 -12.86
N ILE A 37 1.31 12.56 -13.47
CA ILE A 37 2.05 13.67 -12.87
C ILE A 37 1.22 14.96 -12.82
N CYS A 38 1.35 15.70 -11.73
CA CYS A 38 0.66 16.96 -11.51
C CYS A 38 1.12 18.02 -12.50
N ASN A 39 0.17 18.74 -13.11
CA ASN A 39 0.48 19.73 -14.13
C ASN A 39 1.26 20.95 -13.61
N ASN A 40 1.19 21.23 -12.31
CA ASN A 40 1.87 22.36 -11.68
C ASN A 40 3.31 22.02 -11.22
N CYS A 41 3.49 21.01 -10.37
CA CYS A 41 4.81 20.63 -9.81
C CYS A 41 5.56 19.56 -10.62
N LYS A 42 4.90 18.91 -11.60
CA LYS A 42 5.38 17.70 -12.30
C LYS A 42 5.69 16.49 -11.39
N CYS A 43 5.31 16.58 -10.12
CA CYS A 43 5.41 15.51 -9.15
C CYS A 43 4.28 14.48 -9.35
N PRO A 44 4.49 13.19 -9.05
CA PRO A 44 3.49 12.16 -9.27
C PRO A 44 2.30 12.38 -8.30
N ARG A 45 1.12 11.87 -8.64
CA ARG A 45 -0.13 12.14 -7.88
C ARG A 45 0.02 11.92 -6.38
N GLU A 46 0.77 10.90 -5.99
CA GLU A 46 0.96 10.47 -4.61
C GLU A 46 1.80 11.45 -3.79
N ALA A 47 2.46 12.41 -4.45
CA ALA A 47 3.14 13.52 -3.78
C ALA A 47 2.16 14.61 -3.25
N HIS A 48 0.87 14.50 -3.57
CA HIS A 48 -0.16 15.46 -3.17
C HIS A 48 -1.24 14.89 -2.24
N ASP A 49 -1.33 13.56 -2.09
CA ASP A 49 -2.22 12.99 -1.08
C ASP A 49 -1.57 13.20 0.29
N VAL A 50 -2.16 14.08 1.09
CA VAL A 50 -1.70 14.38 2.46
C VAL A 50 -2.02 13.16 3.32
N CYS A 51 -0.98 12.46 3.78
CA CYS A 51 -1.14 11.47 4.84
C CYS A 51 -1.55 12.22 6.11
N HIS A 52 -2.67 11.84 6.73
CA HIS A 52 -3.06 12.44 8.00
C HIS A 52 -2.02 12.07 9.06
N GLU A 53 -1.27 13.07 9.54
CA GLU A 53 -0.19 12.94 10.54
C GLU A 53 -0.64 12.32 11.87
N GLU A 54 -1.94 12.09 12.07
CA GLU A 54 -2.53 11.57 13.30
C GLU A 54 -2.37 10.05 13.46
N PHE A 55 -2.22 9.28 12.37
CA PHE A 55 -2.22 7.81 12.41
C PHE A 55 -0.82 7.21 12.34
N VAL A 56 -0.39 6.58 13.44
CA VAL A 56 0.89 5.87 13.52
C VAL A 56 0.76 4.45 12.99
N ASN A 57 -0.35 3.77 13.28
CA ASN A 57 -0.57 2.39 12.88
C ASN A 57 -1.53 2.30 11.71
N VAL A 58 -1.26 1.36 10.79
CA VAL A 58 -2.15 1.10 9.66
C VAL A 58 -3.58 0.77 10.11
N CYS A 59 -3.75 0.07 11.24
CA CYS A 59 -5.04 -0.29 11.84
C CYS A 59 -5.98 0.90 11.99
N ASP A 60 -5.46 2.04 12.47
CA ASP A 60 -6.26 3.24 12.71
C ASP A 60 -6.77 3.84 11.39
N ARG A 61 -6.02 3.66 10.30
CA ARG A 61 -6.37 4.14 8.97
C ARG A 61 -7.40 3.27 8.25
N ILE A 62 -7.34 1.95 8.47
CA ILE A 62 -8.20 0.98 7.79
C ILE A 62 -9.44 0.57 8.61
N GLY A 63 -9.53 1.02 9.88
CA GLY A 63 -10.62 0.63 10.79
C GLY A 63 -10.62 -0.86 11.15
N PHE A 64 -9.49 -1.55 10.94
CA PHE A 64 -9.36 -2.99 11.17
C PHE A 64 -9.04 -3.24 12.63
N GLN A 65 -9.84 -4.07 13.28
CA GLN A 65 -9.59 -4.55 14.64
C GLN A 65 -8.79 -5.85 14.52
N PRO A 66 -7.47 -5.85 14.83
CA PRO A 66 -6.73 -7.10 14.87
C PRO A 66 -7.33 -8.05 15.92
N SER A 67 -7.18 -9.35 15.70
CA SER A 67 -7.54 -10.38 16.69
C SER A 67 -7.01 -10.02 18.09
N PRO A 68 -7.76 -10.24 19.18
CA PRO A 68 -7.37 -9.85 20.54
C PRO A 68 -6.25 -10.75 21.09
N GLU A 69 -5.02 -10.57 20.61
CA GLU A 69 -3.82 -11.16 21.18
C GLU A 69 -2.96 -10.12 21.94
N PRO A 70 -2.33 -10.48 23.07
CA PRO A 70 -1.58 -9.54 23.92
C PRO A 70 -0.37 -8.86 23.25
N SER A 71 0.21 -9.48 22.22
CA SER A 71 1.33 -8.93 21.45
C SER A 71 0.91 -7.88 20.42
N ARG A 72 -0.41 -7.70 20.19
CA ARG A 72 -0.98 -6.78 19.20
C ARG A 72 -1.51 -5.48 19.82
N HIS A 73 -1.17 -5.21 21.09
CA HIS A 73 -1.60 -3.98 21.76
C HIS A 73 -1.08 -2.74 21.01
N PRO A 74 -1.94 -1.75 20.72
CA PRO A 74 -1.53 -0.55 20.00
C PRO A 74 -0.46 0.20 20.81
N ILE A 75 0.70 0.42 20.19
CA ILE A 75 1.72 1.32 20.74
C ILE A 75 1.17 2.75 20.65
N SER A 76 1.25 3.51 21.75
CA SER A 76 0.87 4.91 21.74
C SER A 76 1.79 5.73 20.84
N LYS A 77 1.23 6.72 20.16
CA LYS A 77 1.98 7.61 19.26
C LYS A 77 3.18 8.24 19.96
N GLU A 78 3.03 8.64 21.22
CA GLU A 78 4.10 9.22 22.03
C GLU A 78 5.25 8.25 22.26
N ARG A 79 4.97 6.95 22.46
CA ARG A 79 5.99 5.92 22.65
C ARG A 79 6.74 5.64 21.34
N THR A 80 6.06 5.61 20.20
CA THR A 80 6.72 5.45 18.90
C THR A 80 7.66 6.62 18.63
N LEU A 81 7.17 7.85 18.76
CA LEU A 81 7.97 9.05 18.46
C LEU A 81 9.18 9.21 19.39
N SER A 82 9.08 8.76 20.65
CA SER A 82 10.23 8.82 21.57
C SER A 82 11.38 7.87 21.20
N THR A 83 11.12 6.85 20.37
CA THR A 83 12.17 5.98 19.81
C THR A 83 12.88 6.60 18.60
N GLY A 84 12.41 7.74 18.08
CA GLY A 84 13.01 8.41 16.92
C GLY A 84 12.54 7.90 15.56
N TYR A 85 11.47 7.09 15.52
CA TYR A 85 10.86 6.59 14.29
C TYR A 85 9.41 7.06 14.15
N SER A 86 8.90 7.16 12.92
CA SER A 86 7.49 7.44 12.64
C SER A 86 6.62 6.18 12.75
N TRP A 87 7.23 4.99 12.80
CA TRP A 87 6.60 3.71 13.13
C TRP A 87 7.64 2.73 13.69
N VAL A 88 7.22 1.86 14.60
CA VAL A 88 8.03 0.74 15.11
C VAL A 88 7.15 -0.51 15.24
N PRO A 89 7.71 -1.72 15.10
CA PRO A 89 6.96 -2.94 15.34
C PRO A 89 6.38 -2.98 16.77
N PRO A 90 5.09 -3.31 16.93
CA PRO A 90 4.46 -3.43 18.24
C PRO A 90 5.15 -4.44 19.17
N GLY A 91 5.12 -4.16 20.48
CA GLY A 91 5.58 -5.12 21.50
C GLY A 91 7.09 -5.29 21.68
N LEU A 92 7.92 -4.69 20.83
CA LEU A 92 9.38 -4.85 20.90
C LEU A 92 10.05 -3.92 21.94
N SER A 93 11.23 -4.35 22.42
CA SER A 93 12.19 -3.53 23.15
C SER A 93 12.99 -2.64 22.18
N ASN A 94 13.64 -1.58 22.69
CA ASN A 94 14.45 -0.69 21.84
C ASN A 94 15.59 -1.45 21.13
N GLU A 95 16.25 -2.39 21.82
CA GLU A 95 17.31 -3.23 21.23
C GLU A 95 16.78 -4.07 20.07
N ARG A 96 15.59 -4.67 20.22
CA ARG A 96 14.94 -5.45 19.15
C ARG A 96 14.44 -4.57 18.00
N ILE A 97 14.02 -3.34 18.27
CA ILE A 97 13.64 -2.37 17.23
C ILE A 97 14.86 -2.00 16.38
N GLU A 98 16.00 -1.72 17.02
CA GLU A 98 17.25 -1.43 16.32
C GLU A 98 17.73 -2.64 15.49
N GLU A 99 17.68 -3.84 16.07
CA GLU A 99 17.99 -5.09 15.37
C GLU A 99 17.09 -5.29 14.15
N TYR A 100 15.78 -5.05 14.27
CA TYR A 100 14.83 -5.15 13.16
C TYR A 100 15.19 -4.19 12.02
N PHE A 101 15.40 -2.90 12.32
CA PHE A 101 15.71 -1.92 11.27
C PHE A 101 17.09 -2.08 10.67
N SER A 102 18.05 -2.68 11.39
CA SER A 102 19.38 -3.00 10.85
C SER A 102 19.35 -4.00 9.69
N GLN A 103 18.27 -4.79 9.58
CA GLN A 103 18.06 -5.76 8.50
C GLN A 103 17.43 -5.15 7.25
N LEU A 104 17.08 -3.86 7.29
CA LEU A 104 16.48 -3.14 6.17
C LEU A 104 17.46 -2.13 5.56
N PRO A 105 17.36 -1.84 4.25
CA PRO A 105 18.09 -0.73 3.66
C PRO A 105 17.75 0.61 4.34
N ASN A 106 18.77 1.41 4.68
CA ASN A 106 18.61 2.68 5.41
C ASN A 106 17.57 3.65 4.82
N HIS A 107 17.37 3.64 3.50
CA HIS A 107 16.43 4.54 2.83
C HIS A 107 14.96 4.09 2.95
N LEU A 108 14.70 2.90 3.49
CA LEU A 108 13.37 2.38 3.79
C LEU A 108 13.01 2.48 5.29
N VAL A 109 13.99 2.79 6.14
CA VAL A 109 13.81 2.87 7.59
C VAL A 109 13.07 4.15 7.95
N PRO A 110 11.91 4.09 8.64
CA PRO A 110 11.04 5.24 8.91
C PRO A 110 11.57 6.11 10.08
N GLN A 111 12.84 6.50 10.03
CA GLN A 111 13.45 7.36 11.04
C GLN A 111 13.01 8.82 10.84
N LEU A 112 12.63 9.50 11.93
CA LEU A 112 12.12 10.87 11.89
C LEU A 112 13.11 11.83 11.22
N GLY A 113 12.61 12.66 10.31
CA GLY A 113 13.39 13.65 9.56
C GLY A 113 14.23 13.08 8.41
N THR A 114 14.18 11.77 8.16
CA THR A 114 14.98 11.12 7.11
C THR A 114 14.17 10.87 5.83
N PRO A 115 14.82 10.55 4.69
CA PRO A 115 14.11 10.11 3.49
C PRO A 115 13.21 8.90 3.71
N GLY A 116 13.55 8.02 4.66
CA GLY A 116 12.79 6.80 4.94
C GLY A 116 11.43 7.06 5.60
N GLU A 117 11.30 8.12 6.42
CA GLU A 117 10.00 8.60 6.92
C GLU A 117 9.07 8.99 5.76
N LYS A 118 9.56 9.81 4.82
CA LYS A 118 8.79 10.21 3.63
C LYS A 118 8.48 9.04 2.71
N TYR A 119 9.39 8.07 2.63
CA TYR A 119 9.17 6.84 1.89
C TYR A 119 7.98 6.06 2.50
N ARG A 120 7.93 5.92 3.83
CA ARG A 120 6.82 5.27 4.52
C ARG A 120 5.48 5.93 4.20
N ASP A 121 5.40 7.26 4.29
CA ASP A 121 4.17 8.00 3.96
C ASP A 121 3.70 7.73 2.53
N ARG A 122 4.65 7.66 1.58
CA ARG A 122 4.36 7.30 0.19
C ARG A 122 3.84 5.87 0.07
N GLN A 123 4.45 4.90 0.76
CA GLN A 123 4.01 3.50 0.74
C GLN A 123 2.61 3.35 1.31
N LEU A 124 2.30 4.07 2.38
CA LEU A 124 0.97 4.16 2.96
C LEU A 124 -0.09 4.64 1.94
N ILE A 125 0.25 5.56 1.03
CA ILE A 125 -0.67 6.05 0.00
C ILE A 125 -0.78 5.05 -1.15
N LEU A 126 0.36 4.56 -1.63
CA LEU A 126 0.44 3.67 -2.79
C LEU A 126 -0.18 2.29 -2.51
N GLN A 127 0.19 1.69 -1.39
CA GLN A 127 -0.20 0.32 -1.08
C GLN A 127 -1.62 0.22 -0.53
N LEU A 128 -2.16 1.31 0.05
CA LEU A 128 -3.50 1.39 0.64
C LEU A 128 -4.32 2.56 0.04
N PRO A 129 -4.74 2.45 -1.24
CA PRO A 129 -5.57 3.49 -1.86
C PRO A 129 -6.87 3.66 -1.08
N LYS A 130 -7.17 4.89 -0.64
CA LYS A 130 -8.40 5.20 0.12
C LYS A 130 -9.68 4.80 -0.63
N GLN A 131 -9.64 4.88 -1.95
CA GLN A 131 -10.71 4.47 -2.86
C GLN A 131 -11.06 2.99 -2.70
N ASP A 132 -10.09 2.16 -2.31
CA ASP A 132 -10.31 0.73 -2.08
C ASP A 132 -10.81 0.45 -0.65
N LEU A 133 -10.73 1.42 0.26
CA LEU A 133 -11.14 1.25 1.66
C LEU A 133 -12.62 1.55 1.87
N ALA A 134 -13.15 2.59 1.24
CA ALA A 134 -14.55 2.97 1.39
C ALA A 134 -15.11 3.68 0.16
N ALA A 135 -16.37 3.40 -0.16
CA ALA A 135 -17.10 4.00 -1.27
C ALA A 135 -17.14 5.53 -1.20
N ALA A 136 -17.10 6.10 0.01
CA ALA A 136 -17.08 7.55 0.23
C ALA A 136 -15.84 8.24 -0.37
N TYR A 137 -14.76 7.49 -0.63
CA TYR A 137 -13.55 8.01 -1.26
C TYR A 137 -13.54 7.85 -2.78
N CYS A 138 -14.49 7.09 -3.35
CA CYS A 138 -14.64 6.94 -4.79
C CYS A 138 -15.44 8.12 -5.35
N LYS A 139 -14.87 8.82 -6.33
CA LYS A 139 -15.51 9.95 -7.01
C LYS A 139 -16.40 9.51 -8.17
N PHE A 140 -16.08 8.37 -8.78
CA PHE A 140 -16.74 7.88 -10.00
C PHE A 140 -17.50 6.57 -9.79
N LEU A 141 -17.71 6.14 -8.54
CA LEU A 141 -18.53 4.99 -8.22
C LEU A 141 -20.02 5.31 -8.42
N GLU A 142 -20.63 4.72 -9.44
CA GLU A 142 -22.07 4.84 -9.67
C GLU A 142 -22.86 4.04 -8.63
N LYS A 143 -24.08 4.51 -8.33
CA LYS A 143 -24.96 3.90 -7.32
C LYS A 143 -25.24 2.43 -7.58
N ASP A 144 -25.37 2.05 -8.86
CA ASP A 144 -25.68 0.69 -9.27
C ASP A 144 -24.53 -0.30 -8.98
N PHE A 145 -23.29 0.20 -8.80
CA PHE A 145 -22.11 -0.62 -8.51
C PHE A 145 -21.66 -0.56 -7.05
N VAL A 146 -22.36 0.18 -6.17
CA VAL A 146 -22.00 0.27 -4.74
C VAL A 146 -22.01 -1.12 -4.09
N LYS A 147 -22.99 -1.96 -4.41
CA LYS A 147 -23.02 -3.33 -3.90
C LYS A 147 -21.81 -4.15 -4.36
N ASN A 148 -21.43 -4.04 -5.63
CA ASN A 148 -20.24 -4.72 -6.17
C ASN A 148 -18.95 -4.25 -5.47
N PHE A 149 -18.88 -2.97 -5.09
CA PHE A 149 -17.78 -2.41 -4.31
C PHE A 149 -17.74 -3.02 -2.91
N GLU A 150 -18.88 -3.04 -2.22
CA GLU A 150 -19.00 -3.62 -0.87
C GLU A 150 -18.63 -5.11 -0.88
N ASP A 151 -19.13 -5.88 -1.84
CA ASP A 151 -18.79 -7.29 -2.01
C ASP A 151 -17.28 -7.48 -2.25
N PHE A 152 -16.65 -6.60 -3.05
CA PHE A 152 -15.20 -6.60 -3.29
C PHE A 152 -14.41 -6.33 -2.01
N VAL A 153 -14.77 -5.30 -1.24
CA VAL A 153 -14.11 -4.93 0.02
C VAL A 153 -14.28 -6.03 1.07
N ASN A 154 -15.50 -6.55 1.24
CA ASN A 154 -15.78 -7.62 2.20
C ASN A 154 -15.01 -8.90 1.87
N THR A 155 -15.02 -9.31 0.59
CA THR A 155 -14.26 -10.48 0.14
C THR A 155 -12.76 -10.30 0.41
N ARG A 156 -12.19 -9.13 0.10
CA ARG A 156 -10.79 -8.83 0.43
C ARG A 156 -10.54 -8.95 1.93
N ASN A 157 -11.32 -8.23 2.74
CA ASN A 157 -11.09 -8.13 4.18
C ASN A 157 -11.23 -9.48 4.90
N GLU A 158 -12.20 -10.31 4.51
CA GLU A 158 -12.44 -11.61 5.15
C GLU A 158 -11.49 -12.69 4.61
N MET A 159 -11.32 -12.76 3.30
CA MET A 159 -10.66 -13.90 2.67
C MET A 159 -9.16 -13.70 2.44
N ALA A 160 -8.68 -12.47 2.24
CA ALA A 160 -7.31 -12.22 1.80
C ALA A 160 -6.48 -11.34 2.72
N LEU A 161 -7.07 -10.31 3.34
CA LEU A 161 -6.39 -9.26 4.10
C LEU A 161 -6.01 -9.72 5.51
N ASP A 162 -4.81 -9.35 5.96
CA ASP A 162 -4.38 -9.47 7.35
C ASP A 162 -3.18 -8.51 7.61
N ILE A 163 -2.69 -8.47 8.85
CA ILE A 163 -1.56 -7.63 9.28
C ILE A 163 -0.42 -8.52 9.77
N GLY A 164 0.76 -8.29 9.22
CA GLY A 164 1.96 -9.01 9.64
C GLY A 164 2.48 -8.42 10.95
N TYR A 165 3.11 -9.23 11.79
CA TYR A 165 3.73 -8.75 13.03
C TYR A 165 5.15 -9.25 13.18
N VAL A 166 5.96 -8.52 13.94
CA VAL A 166 7.33 -8.95 14.26
C VAL A 166 7.29 -9.74 15.56
N ARG A 167 7.80 -10.96 15.53
CA ARG A 167 8.03 -11.80 16.71
C ARG A 167 9.46 -11.55 17.20
N ASP A 168 9.61 -11.26 18.50
CA ASP A 168 10.91 -10.87 19.07
C ASP A 168 11.95 -12.00 19.04
N HIS A 169 11.49 -13.25 19.17
CA HIS A 169 12.35 -14.43 19.16
C HIS A 169 11.66 -15.63 18.52
N LEU A 170 12.41 -16.40 17.73
CA LEU A 170 12.02 -17.72 17.27
C LEU A 170 12.21 -18.75 18.38
N GLU A 171 11.21 -19.61 18.58
CA GLU A 171 11.26 -20.71 19.56
C GLU A 171 12.04 -21.93 19.07
N ARG A 172 12.25 -22.03 17.75
CA ARG A 172 12.94 -23.12 17.08
C ARG A 172 13.51 -22.63 15.75
N ASP A 173 14.52 -23.33 15.26
CA ASP A 173 15.05 -23.12 13.91
C ASP A 173 13.95 -23.38 12.87
N THR A 174 13.92 -22.53 11.85
CA THR A 174 12.99 -22.63 10.73
C THR A 174 13.63 -22.03 9.48
N GLU A 175 12.92 -22.09 8.36
CA GLU A 175 13.34 -21.48 7.10
C GLU A 175 12.46 -20.28 6.78
N CYS A 176 13.06 -19.23 6.23
CA CYS A 176 12.30 -18.12 5.69
C CYS A 176 11.46 -18.60 4.50
N LYS A 177 10.14 -18.39 4.59
CA LYS A 177 9.19 -18.81 3.57
C LYS A 177 9.46 -18.25 2.16
N ARG A 178 10.14 -17.10 2.05
CA ARG A 178 10.44 -16.47 0.75
C ARG A 178 11.80 -16.83 0.18
N CYS A 179 12.88 -16.62 0.93
CA CYS A 179 14.24 -16.82 0.41
C CYS A 179 14.77 -18.25 0.64
N SER A 180 14.05 -19.07 1.42
CA SER A 180 14.50 -20.40 1.88
C SER A 180 15.83 -20.38 2.65
N GLY A 181 16.25 -19.21 3.13
CA GLY A 181 17.39 -19.06 4.03
C GLY A 181 17.03 -19.40 5.46
N ASP A 182 18.04 -19.75 6.25
CA ASP A 182 17.87 -20.16 7.64
C ASP A 182 17.41 -19.00 8.53
N LEU A 183 16.59 -19.33 9.52
CA LEU A 183 16.13 -18.49 10.62
C LEU A 183 16.36 -19.27 11.91
N SER A 184 17.35 -18.85 12.69
CA SER A 184 17.81 -19.57 13.88
C SER A 184 16.98 -19.23 15.12
N MET A 185 16.90 -20.16 16.06
CA MET A 185 16.29 -19.95 17.37
C MET A 185 16.84 -18.69 18.05
N GLY A 186 15.94 -17.85 18.58
CA GLY A 186 16.28 -16.59 19.25
C GLY A 186 16.37 -15.36 18.33
N GLU A 187 16.44 -15.55 17.01
CA GLU A 187 16.36 -14.45 16.04
C GLU A 187 14.92 -13.89 15.96
N LEU A 188 14.80 -12.60 15.68
CA LEU A 188 13.50 -12.00 15.38
C LEU A 188 13.04 -12.36 13.96
N CYS A 189 11.73 -12.40 13.73
CA CYS A 189 11.17 -12.68 12.41
C CYS A 189 9.84 -11.97 12.20
N VAL A 190 9.41 -11.86 10.94
CA VAL A 190 8.07 -11.41 10.58
C VAL A 190 7.15 -12.62 10.41
N VAL A 191 5.95 -12.53 10.97
CA VAL A 191 4.92 -13.57 10.92
C VAL A 191 3.72 -13.04 10.12
N ALA A 192 3.18 -13.91 9.28
CA ALA A 192 1.97 -13.64 8.50
C ALA A 192 0.87 -14.64 8.92
N PRO A 193 -0.01 -14.28 9.87
CA PRO A 193 -0.94 -15.22 10.50
C PRO A 193 -1.81 -15.99 9.50
N LYS A 194 -2.25 -15.33 8.42
CA LYS A 194 -3.09 -15.95 7.38
C LYS A 194 -2.33 -16.97 6.50
N LEU A 195 -0.99 -17.01 6.52
CA LEU A 195 -0.19 -18.13 5.99
C LEU A 195 0.07 -19.24 7.02
N GLY A 196 -0.21 -18.98 8.30
CA GLY A 196 0.03 -19.86 9.44
C GLY A 196 1.01 -19.25 10.46
N GLU A 197 0.78 -19.48 11.75
CA GLU A 197 1.61 -18.92 12.84
C GLU A 197 3.08 -19.41 12.84
N ASP A 198 3.33 -20.57 12.23
CA ASP A 198 4.66 -21.15 12.05
C ASP A 198 5.39 -20.64 10.79
N VAL A 199 4.74 -19.79 9.99
CA VAL A 199 5.34 -19.23 8.77
C VAL A 199 6.10 -17.95 9.10
N SER A 200 7.42 -18.03 8.96
CA SER A 200 8.33 -16.95 9.31
C SER A 200 9.05 -16.37 8.08
N PHE A 201 9.32 -15.08 8.13
CA PHE A 201 10.06 -14.34 7.13
C PHE A 201 11.18 -13.54 7.79
N HIS A 202 12.32 -13.36 7.11
CA HIS A 202 13.21 -12.26 7.46
C HIS A 202 12.47 -10.92 7.29
N PRO A 203 12.77 -9.89 8.10
CA PRO A 203 12.28 -8.53 7.91
C PRO A 203 12.32 -8.03 6.45
N SER A 204 13.45 -8.23 5.77
CA SER A 204 13.65 -7.82 4.38
C SER A 204 12.97 -8.73 3.35
N CYS A 205 12.46 -9.90 3.74
CA CYS A 205 11.81 -10.86 2.87
C CYS A 205 10.28 -10.72 2.86
N PHE A 206 9.70 -9.90 3.73
CA PHE A 206 8.25 -9.72 3.82
C PHE A 206 7.75 -8.53 2.98
N PHE A 207 7.65 -8.74 1.67
CA PHE A 207 7.28 -7.73 0.68
C PHE A 207 6.20 -8.18 -0.33
N CYS A 208 5.58 -7.23 -1.01
CA CYS A 208 4.64 -7.50 -2.10
C CYS A 208 5.34 -8.13 -3.30
N THR A 209 4.79 -9.21 -3.87
CA THR A 209 5.40 -9.91 -5.01
C THR A 209 5.43 -9.09 -6.31
N VAL A 210 4.64 -8.01 -6.41
CA VAL A 210 4.55 -7.18 -7.63
C VAL A 210 5.45 -5.95 -7.57
N CYS A 211 5.43 -5.18 -6.48
CA CYS A 211 6.26 -3.98 -6.34
C CYS A 211 7.50 -4.15 -5.47
N GLU A 212 7.67 -5.30 -4.83
CA GLU A 212 8.80 -5.59 -3.93
C GLU A 212 8.89 -4.66 -2.70
N GLU A 213 7.80 -3.96 -2.38
CA GLU A 213 7.74 -3.06 -1.22
C GLU A 213 7.33 -3.82 0.07
N LEU A 214 7.88 -3.39 1.20
CA LEU A 214 7.67 -4.00 2.53
C LEU A 214 6.20 -3.91 2.99
N LEU A 215 5.74 -4.94 3.73
CA LEU A 215 4.34 -5.11 4.13
C LEU A 215 4.07 -5.10 5.65
N VAL A 216 5.07 -5.29 6.51
CA VAL A 216 4.89 -5.51 7.97
C VAL A 216 4.44 -4.27 8.76
N ASP A 217 4.64 -3.08 8.20
CA ASP A 217 4.09 -1.80 8.70
C ASP A 217 2.66 -1.55 8.18
N LEU A 218 2.23 -2.30 7.17
CA LEU A 218 1.00 -2.11 6.42
C LEU A 218 0.09 -3.33 6.56
N THR A 219 -0.90 -3.44 5.69
CA THR A 219 -1.65 -4.68 5.48
C THR A 219 -1.00 -5.49 4.37
N TYR A 220 -1.25 -6.79 4.41
CA TYR A 220 -0.95 -7.69 3.30
C TYR A 220 -2.20 -8.47 2.91
N CYS A 221 -2.24 -8.87 1.65
CA CYS A 221 -3.23 -9.79 1.12
C CYS A 221 -2.55 -11.08 0.67
N ILE A 222 -3.23 -12.21 0.84
CA ILE A 222 -2.82 -13.50 0.25
C ILE A 222 -3.76 -13.86 -0.89
N LEU A 223 -3.18 -14.25 -2.02
CA LEU A 223 -3.88 -14.93 -3.10
C LEU A 223 -3.01 -16.12 -3.55
N ASP A 224 -3.57 -17.32 -3.53
CA ASP A 224 -2.89 -18.57 -3.89
C ASP A 224 -1.54 -18.79 -3.17
N GLY A 225 -1.46 -18.38 -1.89
CA GLY A 225 -0.25 -18.50 -1.07
C GLY A 225 0.82 -17.44 -1.36
N VAL A 226 0.54 -16.47 -2.23
CA VAL A 226 1.44 -15.38 -2.60
C VAL A 226 1.05 -14.08 -1.90
N LEU A 227 2.06 -13.32 -1.45
CA LEU A 227 1.88 -12.04 -0.76
C LEU A 227 1.73 -10.88 -1.74
N TYR A 228 0.69 -10.07 -1.52
CA TYR A 228 0.41 -8.83 -2.24
C TYR A 228 0.16 -7.69 -1.25
N CYS A 229 0.46 -6.45 -1.65
CA CYS A 229 -0.15 -5.30 -0.98
C CYS A 229 -1.62 -5.20 -1.38
N GLU A 230 -2.40 -4.39 -0.66
CA GLU A 230 -3.84 -4.22 -0.92
C GLU A 230 -4.12 -3.79 -2.37
N ARG A 231 -3.37 -2.80 -2.87
CA ARG A 231 -3.45 -2.31 -4.25
C ARG A 231 -3.26 -3.42 -5.28
N HIS A 232 -2.16 -4.19 -5.17
CA HIS A 232 -1.84 -5.20 -6.18
C HIS A 232 -2.75 -6.42 -6.07
N TYR A 233 -3.26 -6.74 -4.88
CA TYR A 233 -4.32 -7.74 -4.72
C TYR A 233 -5.61 -7.28 -5.44
N ALA A 234 -6.00 -6.03 -5.25
CA ALA A 234 -7.16 -5.46 -5.95
C ALA A 234 -6.98 -5.59 -7.47
N GLU A 235 -5.78 -5.27 -7.99
CA GLU A 235 -5.46 -5.38 -9.42
C GLU A 235 -5.44 -6.83 -9.95
N GLN A 236 -5.25 -7.85 -9.09
CA GLN A 236 -5.44 -9.26 -9.49
C GLN A 236 -6.92 -9.63 -9.71
N THR A 237 -7.84 -8.91 -9.07
CA THR A 237 -9.27 -9.28 -9.04
C THR A 237 -10.13 -8.33 -9.87
N LYS A 238 -9.75 -7.06 -10.00
CA LYS A 238 -10.46 -6.00 -10.73
C LYS A 238 -9.45 -5.09 -11.43
N PRO A 239 -9.68 -4.70 -12.70
CA PRO A 239 -8.80 -3.75 -13.37
C PRO A 239 -8.91 -2.37 -12.70
N ARG A 240 -7.83 -1.58 -12.71
CA ARG A 240 -7.79 -0.23 -12.15
C ARG A 240 -7.72 0.83 -13.24
N CYS A 241 -8.42 1.94 -13.05
CA CYS A 241 -8.33 3.09 -13.94
C CYS A 241 -7.08 3.93 -13.64
N SER A 242 -6.18 4.11 -14.61
CA SER A 242 -4.95 4.89 -14.43
C SER A 242 -5.19 6.39 -14.20
N ALA A 243 -6.38 6.91 -14.52
CA ALA A 243 -6.70 8.34 -14.41
C ALA A 243 -7.30 8.72 -13.05
N CYS A 244 -8.23 7.92 -12.50
CA CYS A 244 -8.86 8.20 -11.21
C CYS A 244 -8.30 7.35 -10.06
N ASP A 245 -7.55 6.30 -10.37
CA ASP A 245 -7.02 5.31 -9.43
C ASP A 245 -8.08 4.43 -8.75
N GLU A 246 -9.32 4.41 -9.25
CA GLU A 246 -10.41 3.57 -8.74
C GLU A 246 -10.43 2.19 -9.42
N VAL A 247 -10.85 1.17 -8.67
CA VAL A 247 -11.13 -0.17 -9.22
C VAL A 247 -12.37 -0.15 -10.10
N ILE A 248 -12.31 -0.86 -11.22
CA ILE A 248 -13.35 -0.91 -12.23
C ILE A 248 -14.27 -2.10 -11.90
N LEU A 249 -15.50 -1.81 -11.48
CA LEU A 249 -16.46 -2.80 -10.94
C LEU A 249 -17.49 -3.32 -11.94
N ILE A 250 -17.44 -2.84 -13.19
CA ILE A 250 -18.40 -3.13 -14.27
C ILE A 250 -18.38 -4.59 -14.77
N PHE A 251 -17.58 -5.48 -14.18
CA PHE A 251 -17.52 -6.89 -14.57
C PHE A 251 -17.51 -7.85 -13.36
N SER A 252 -18.53 -8.70 -13.24
CA SER A 252 -18.44 -10.09 -12.75
C SER A 252 -19.74 -10.86 -13.11
N PRO A 253 -19.71 -12.17 -13.45
CA PRO A 253 -18.57 -13.06 -13.72
C PRO A 253 -18.58 -13.64 -15.15
N LEU A 254 -17.40 -13.99 -15.68
CA LEU A 254 -17.33 -15.16 -16.57
C LEU A 254 -17.59 -16.38 -15.69
N LYS A 255 -18.82 -16.89 -15.74
CA LYS A 255 -19.12 -18.24 -15.26
C LYS A 255 -18.35 -19.21 -16.16
N PHE A 256 -17.45 -20.01 -15.57
CA PHE A 256 -17.05 -21.28 -16.18
C PHE A 256 -18.19 -22.29 -16.07
#